data_AF-F9PQE6-F1
#
_entry.id   AF-F9PQE6-F1
#
_cell.length_a   1.000
_cell.length_b   1.000
_cell.length_c   1.000
_cell.angle_alpha   90.00
_cell.angle_beta   90.00
_cell.angle_gamma   90.00
#
_symmetry.space_group_name_H-M   'P 1'
#
loop_
_entity.id
_entity.type
_entity.pdbx_description
1 polymer ?
#
loop_
_entity_poly.entity_id
_entity_poly.type
_entity_poly.pdbx_seq_one_letter_code
_entity_poly.pdbx_strand_id
1 'polypeptide(L)'
;MNNKLRIDKKNIRIFGSLLLIVLTLFISFFTYRYIENKNKNSNIVGLDINNLPEYKGKPYVVINNNEPNFEKSELVPKSFEKYSELDSLKRCGVADSIIGKDLMPTSKRESISSVKPSGWKSIKYNGIKGGNLYNRCHLIGFQLAGENANKRNLITGTRYLNTKGMLPFENMVADYVKETNNHVRYRVTPIFVGNELVARGVQIEAISIEDNGKAIKFNVYCFNVQPNIEIDYKTGESRRK
;
A
#
# COMPACT_ATOMS: atom_id res chain seq x y z
N MET A 1 -18.11 -56.07 -42.74
CA MET A 1 -16.64 -55.82 -42.67
C MET A 1 -16.38 -54.76 -41.62
N ASN A 2 -15.88 -55.15 -40.44
CA ASN A 2 -15.56 -54.23 -39.34
C ASN A 2 -14.17 -53.62 -39.57
N ASN A 3 -14.12 -52.35 -39.98
CA ASN A 3 -12.87 -51.59 -40.02
C ASN A 3 -12.42 -51.26 -38.59
N LYS A 4 -11.59 -52.12 -38.00
CA LYS A 4 -10.83 -51.76 -36.79
C LYS A 4 -9.77 -50.73 -37.18
N LEU A 5 -10.00 -49.47 -36.82
CA LEU A 5 -9.00 -48.41 -36.85
C LEU A 5 -7.75 -48.88 -36.10
N ARG A 6 -6.68 -49.16 -36.85
CA ARG A 6 -5.39 -49.60 -36.30
C ARG A 6 -4.64 -48.37 -35.84
N ILE A 7 -4.81 -48.01 -34.56
CA ILE A 7 -4.14 -46.85 -33.98
C ILE A 7 -2.64 -47.17 -33.85
N ASP A 8 -1.79 -46.39 -34.52
CA ASP A 8 -0.35 -46.55 -34.49
C ASP A 8 0.19 -46.10 -33.11
N LYS A 9 0.72 -47.06 -32.36
CA LYS A 9 1.31 -46.84 -31.03
C LYS A 9 2.50 -45.88 -31.07
N LYS A 10 3.21 -45.77 -32.21
CA LYS A 10 4.30 -44.79 -32.40
C LYS A 10 3.74 -43.36 -32.47
N ASN A 11 2.64 -43.16 -33.19
CA ASN A 11 1.96 -41.88 -33.26
C ASN A 11 1.37 -41.47 -31.90
N ILE A 12 0.74 -42.39 -31.16
CA ILE A 12 0.28 -42.12 -29.78
C ILE A 12 1.44 -41.66 -28.88
N ARG A 13 2.59 -42.34 -28.96
CA ARG A 13 3.78 -41.96 -28.16
C ARG A 13 4.27 -40.56 -28.53
N ILE A 14 4.36 -40.23 -29.82
CA ILE A 14 4.78 -38.91 -30.31
C ILE A 14 3.81 -37.81 -29.82
N PHE A 15 2.49 -38.03 -29.97
CA PHE A 15 1.48 -37.09 -29.48
C PHE A 15 1.51 -36.92 -27.96
N GLY A 16 1.69 -38.02 -27.21
CA GLY A 16 1.84 -37.98 -25.76
C GLY A 16 3.07 -37.18 -25.30
N SER A 17 4.21 -37.38 -25.96
CA SER A 17 5.42 -36.59 -25.69
C SER A 17 5.25 -35.11 -26.06
N LEU A 18 4.57 -34.80 -27.16
CA LEU A 18 4.32 -33.41 -27.57
C LEU A 18 3.40 -32.69 -26.57
N LEU A 19 2.34 -33.38 -26.09
CA LEU A 19 1.44 -32.85 -25.08
C LEU A 19 2.16 -32.57 -23.75
N LEU A 20 3.07 -33.46 -23.34
CA LEU A 20 3.89 -33.27 -22.14
C LEU A 20 4.82 -32.05 -22.26
N ILE A 21 5.43 -31.85 -23.44
CA ILE A 21 6.27 -30.68 -23.72
C ILE A 21 5.43 -29.39 -23.65
N VAL A 22 4.24 -29.37 -24.24
CA VAL A 22 3.35 -28.20 -24.17
C VAL A 22 2.94 -27.90 -22.72
N LEU A 23 2.60 -28.93 -21.94
CA LEU A 23 2.23 -28.77 -20.54
C LEU A 23 3.38 -28.25 -19.68
N THR A 24 4.60 -28.75 -19.88
CA THR A 24 5.79 -28.29 -19.16
C THR A 24 6.17 -26.86 -19.53
N LEU A 25 6.07 -26.48 -20.80
CA LEU A 25 6.26 -25.09 -21.24
C LEU A 25 5.19 -24.16 -20.67
N PHE A 26 3.93 -24.61 -20.62
CA PHE A 26 2.83 -23.86 -20.02
C PHE A 26 3.07 -23.64 -18.53
N ILE A 27 3.37 -24.69 -17.77
CA ILE A 27 3.70 -24.59 -16.33
C ILE A 27 4.89 -23.66 -16.13
N SER A 28 5.97 -23.83 -16.90
CA SER A 28 7.17 -22.98 -16.80
C SER A 28 6.88 -21.52 -17.09
N PHE A 29 6.04 -21.21 -18.09
CA PHE A 29 5.60 -19.85 -18.39
C PHE A 29 4.80 -19.23 -17.23
N PHE A 30 3.85 -19.97 -16.66
CA PHE A 30 3.08 -19.49 -15.50
C PHE A 30 3.94 -19.35 -14.25
N THR A 31 4.88 -20.27 -13.99
CA THR A 31 5.84 -20.18 -12.89
C THR A 31 6.78 -18.99 -13.09
N TYR A 32 7.29 -18.76 -14.29
CA TYR A 32 8.12 -17.59 -14.62
C TYR A 32 7.36 -16.29 -14.40
N ARG A 33 6.13 -16.17 -14.93
CA ARG A 33 5.26 -15.00 -14.72
C ARG A 33 4.93 -14.77 -13.24
N TYR A 34 4.72 -15.84 -12.48
CA TYR A 34 4.49 -15.76 -11.04
C TYR A 34 5.73 -15.25 -10.29
N ILE A 35 6.92 -15.77 -10.62
CA ILE A 35 8.19 -15.33 -10.02
C ILE A 35 8.51 -13.87 -10.43
N GLU A 36 8.33 -13.51 -11.70
CA GLU A 36 8.55 -12.15 -12.21
C GLU A 36 7.64 -11.13 -11.49
N ASN A 37 6.34 -11.44 -11.34
CA ASN A 37 5.41 -10.60 -10.60
C ASN A 37 5.73 -10.54 -9.10
N LYS A 38 6.19 -11.65 -8.49
CA LYS A 38 6.62 -11.67 -7.10
C LYS A 38 7.88 -10.83 -6.88
N ASN A 39 8.84 -10.88 -7.79
CA ASN A 39 10.08 -10.11 -7.71
C ASN A 39 9.89 -8.62 -8.02
N LYS A 40 8.91 -8.26 -8.87
CA LYS A 40 8.44 -6.87 -8.99
C LYS A 40 7.79 -6.35 -7.70
N ASN A 41 7.15 -7.24 -6.93
CA ASN A 41 6.52 -6.90 -5.66
C ASN A 41 7.47 -6.98 -4.45
N SER A 42 8.70 -7.49 -4.58
CA SER A 42 9.55 -7.76 -3.41
C SER A 42 10.31 -6.54 -2.90
N ASN A 43 10.52 -5.51 -3.71
CA ASN A 43 11.15 -4.25 -3.29
C ASN A 43 10.39 -3.06 -3.88
N ILE A 44 9.88 -2.18 -3.02
CA ILE A 44 9.35 -0.89 -3.47
C ILE A 44 10.55 0.04 -3.64
N VAL A 45 10.50 0.96 -4.60
CA VAL A 45 11.64 1.83 -4.88
C VAL A 45 11.99 2.65 -3.64
N GLY A 46 13.24 2.49 -3.18
CA GLY A 46 13.76 3.08 -1.95
C GLY A 46 13.65 2.22 -0.68
N LEU A 47 12.98 1.06 -0.74
CA LEU A 47 12.70 0.23 0.43
C LEU A 47 12.86 -1.27 0.15
N ASP A 48 13.78 -1.91 0.86
CA ASP A 48 13.89 -3.37 0.90
C ASP A 48 12.93 -3.95 1.93
N ILE A 49 11.92 -4.69 1.48
CA ILE A 49 10.89 -5.27 2.35
C ILE A 49 11.46 -6.37 3.25
N ASN A 50 12.56 -7.02 2.83
CA ASN A 50 13.22 -8.05 3.63
C ASN A 50 14.16 -7.46 4.69
N ASN A 51 14.51 -6.18 4.57
CA ASN A 51 15.39 -5.47 5.48
C ASN A 51 14.90 -4.04 5.73
N LEU A 52 13.71 -3.93 6.33
CA LEU A 52 13.10 -2.65 6.64
C LEU A 52 13.97 -1.82 7.60
N PRO A 53 13.96 -0.48 7.50
CA PRO A 53 14.62 0.40 8.45
C PRO A 53 14.21 0.09 9.89
N GLU A 54 15.14 0.20 10.82
CA GLU A 54 14.85 0.02 12.24
C GLU A 54 14.28 1.32 12.84
N TYR A 55 13.28 1.19 13.72
CA TYR A 55 12.74 2.32 14.45
C TYR A 55 13.71 2.81 15.53
N LYS A 56 14.28 4.00 15.33
CA LYS A 56 15.23 4.66 16.25
C LYS A 56 14.65 5.90 16.94
N GLY A 57 13.36 5.87 17.27
CA GLY A 57 12.67 6.97 17.97
C GLY A 57 12.07 8.06 17.08
N LYS A 58 12.36 8.07 15.78
CA LYS A 58 11.76 8.99 14.80
C LYS A 58 10.55 8.35 14.11
N PRO A 59 9.45 9.09 13.87
CA PRO A 59 8.21 8.53 13.32
C PRO A 59 8.31 8.10 11.85
N TYR A 60 9.33 8.55 11.13
CA TYR A 60 9.61 8.18 9.75
C TYR A 60 11.12 8.23 9.46
N VAL A 61 11.50 7.68 8.30
CA VAL A 61 12.81 7.90 7.66
C VAL A 61 12.62 8.36 6.22
N VAL A 62 13.54 9.17 5.72
CA VAL A 62 13.64 9.49 4.29
C VAL A 62 14.22 8.29 3.56
N ILE A 63 13.65 7.94 2.41
CA ILE A 63 14.12 6.85 1.57
C ILE A 63 14.31 7.34 0.13
N ASN A 64 15.05 6.58 -0.69
CA ASN A 64 15.36 6.94 -2.07
C ASN A 64 15.89 8.38 -2.25
N ASN A 65 16.74 8.89 -1.35
CA ASN A 65 17.22 10.28 -1.37
C ASN A 65 16.09 11.33 -1.39
N ASN A 66 14.93 11.02 -0.81
CA ASN A 66 13.71 11.82 -0.83
C ASN A 66 13.08 12.00 -2.22
N GLU A 67 13.49 11.18 -3.20
CA GLU A 67 12.99 11.22 -4.57
C GLU A 67 11.79 10.26 -4.73
N PRO A 68 10.60 10.75 -5.09
CA PRO A 68 9.47 9.88 -5.40
C PRO A 68 9.68 9.18 -6.75
N ASN A 69 9.15 7.97 -6.91
CA ASN A 69 9.33 7.16 -8.11
C ASN A 69 8.08 7.22 -9.01
N PHE A 70 7.84 8.40 -9.60
CA PHE A 70 6.79 8.62 -10.59
C PHE A 70 7.39 8.80 -11.99
N GLU A 71 6.77 8.19 -12.98
CA GLU A 71 7.09 8.45 -14.37
C GLU A 71 6.64 9.86 -14.76
N LYS A 72 7.38 10.53 -15.67
CA LYS A 72 7.02 11.88 -16.14
C LYS A 72 5.61 11.94 -16.75
N SER A 73 5.17 10.85 -17.39
CA SER A 73 3.83 10.73 -17.97
C SER A 73 2.72 10.69 -16.93
N GLU A 74 3.03 10.40 -15.66
CA GLU A 74 2.07 10.43 -14.55
C GLU A 74 1.88 11.84 -13.97
N LEU A 75 2.72 12.81 -14.33
CA LEU A 75 2.71 14.17 -13.78
C LEU A 75 1.76 15.09 -14.56
N VAL A 76 0.47 14.74 -14.56
CA VAL A 76 -0.59 15.48 -15.26
C VAL A 76 -1.46 16.21 -14.23
N PRO A 77 -1.72 17.52 -14.36
CA PRO A 77 -2.52 18.30 -13.40
C PRO A 77 -4.02 18.00 -13.57
N LYS A 78 -4.40 16.76 -13.31
CA LYS A 78 -5.77 16.27 -13.37
C LYS A 78 -6.00 15.37 -12.16
N SER A 79 -6.84 15.84 -11.26
CA SER A 79 -7.19 15.13 -10.05
C SER A 79 -7.76 13.74 -10.31
N PHE A 80 -7.32 12.79 -9.50
CA PHE A 80 -7.94 11.47 -9.38
C PHE A 80 -7.61 10.83 -8.04
N GLU A 81 -8.40 9.85 -7.65
CA GLU A 81 -8.07 8.91 -6.60
C GLU A 81 -8.37 7.48 -7.06
N LYS A 82 -7.53 6.55 -6.65
CA LYS A 82 -7.64 5.13 -6.99
C LYS A 82 -7.14 4.29 -5.82
N TYR A 83 -8.00 3.40 -5.35
CA TYR A 83 -7.69 2.48 -4.25
C TYR A 83 -7.61 1.06 -4.79
N SER A 84 -6.51 0.37 -4.48
CA SER A 84 -6.36 -1.04 -4.83
C SER A 84 -7.45 -1.90 -4.21
N GLU A 85 -7.80 -2.98 -4.90
CA GLU A 85 -8.59 -4.05 -4.29
C GLU A 85 -7.91 -4.58 -3.02
N LEU A 86 -8.71 -5.05 -2.08
CA LEU A 86 -8.17 -5.76 -0.92
C LEU A 86 -7.55 -7.08 -1.39
N ASP A 87 -6.41 -7.45 -0.83
CA ASP A 87 -5.78 -8.73 -1.17
C ASP A 87 -6.52 -9.94 -0.56
N SER A 88 -5.97 -11.14 -0.76
CA SER A 88 -6.56 -12.39 -0.24
C SER A 88 -6.66 -12.44 1.29
N LEU A 89 -5.84 -11.68 2.01
CA LEU A 89 -5.88 -11.52 3.47
C LEU A 89 -6.72 -10.31 3.91
N LYS A 90 -7.45 -9.69 2.97
CA LYS A 90 -8.29 -8.50 3.17
C LYS A 90 -7.49 -7.26 3.58
N ARG A 91 -6.23 -7.18 3.16
CA ARG A 91 -5.32 -6.04 3.42
C ARG A 91 -5.47 -4.99 2.34
N CYS A 92 -5.33 -3.71 2.69
CA CYS A 92 -5.30 -2.63 1.70
C CYS A 92 -4.05 -2.75 0.84
N GLY A 93 -4.18 -2.46 -0.46
CA GLY A 93 -3.05 -2.24 -1.36
C GLY A 93 -2.71 -0.75 -1.47
N VAL A 94 -2.06 -0.39 -2.57
CA VAL A 94 -1.66 0.99 -2.88
C VAL A 94 -2.88 1.90 -3.01
N ALA A 95 -2.81 3.09 -2.40
CA ALA A 95 -3.70 4.21 -2.66
C ALA A 95 -2.96 5.24 -3.52
N ASP A 96 -3.51 5.54 -4.69
CA ASP A 96 -2.85 6.29 -5.75
C ASP A 96 -3.70 7.49 -6.16
N SER A 97 -3.09 8.67 -6.29
CA SER A 97 -3.85 9.89 -6.52
C SER A 97 -3.04 11.01 -7.18
N ILE A 98 -3.79 11.94 -7.74
CA ILE A 98 -3.36 13.32 -7.94
C ILE A 98 -4.33 14.17 -7.13
N ILE A 99 -3.83 14.78 -6.06
CA ILE A 99 -4.62 15.60 -5.15
C ILE A 99 -4.73 17.00 -5.73
N GLY A 100 -5.94 17.41 -6.04
CA GLY A 100 -6.31 18.80 -6.35
C GLY A 100 -7.44 19.27 -5.44
N LYS A 101 -7.78 20.56 -5.54
CA LYS A 101 -8.76 21.20 -4.64
C LYS A 101 -10.18 20.62 -4.78
N ASP A 102 -10.50 20.06 -5.95
CA ASP A 102 -11.78 19.43 -6.27
C ASP A 102 -12.00 18.08 -5.56
N LEU A 103 -10.94 17.39 -5.13
CA LEU A 103 -11.06 16.18 -4.29
C LEU A 103 -11.22 16.51 -2.80
N MET A 104 -10.86 17.72 -2.38
CA MET A 104 -10.91 18.07 -0.96
C MET A 104 -12.36 18.13 -0.45
N PRO A 105 -12.61 17.73 0.80
CA PRO A 105 -13.96 17.65 1.34
C PRO A 105 -14.62 19.03 1.43
N THR A 106 -15.85 19.12 0.94
CA THR A 106 -16.75 20.27 1.13
C THR A 106 -17.72 20.06 2.30
N SER A 107 -17.78 18.85 2.85
CA SER A 107 -18.64 18.44 3.96
C SER A 107 -17.84 18.01 5.20
N LYS A 108 -18.53 17.88 6.33
CA LYS A 108 -17.90 17.40 7.58
C LYS A 108 -17.62 15.91 7.48
N ARG A 109 -16.51 15.48 8.10
CA ARG A 109 -16.13 14.07 8.21
C ARG A 109 -17.20 13.26 8.93
N GLU A 110 -17.52 12.10 8.38
CA GLU A 110 -18.47 11.14 8.95
C GLU A 110 -17.77 10.04 9.74
N SER A 111 -18.57 9.22 10.42
CA SER A 111 -18.06 8.09 11.18
C SER A 111 -17.49 7.00 10.27
N ILE A 112 -16.30 6.53 10.61
CA ILE A 112 -15.65 5.39 9.96
C ILE A 112 -15.64 4.14 10.85
N SER A 113 -16.37 4.16 11.97
CA SER A 113 -16.29 3.13 13.02
C SER A 113 -16.75 1.74 12.57
N SER A 114 -17.54 1.65 11.50
CA SER A 114 -18.00 0.40 10.89
C SER A 114 -16.87 -0.41 10.22
N VAL A 115 -15.81 0.25 9.78
CA VAL A 115 -14.69 -0.44 9.12
C VAL A 115 -13.82 -1.15 10.14
N LYS A 116 -13.41 -2.38 9.84
CA LYS A 116 -12.47 -3.17 10.64
C LYS A 116 -11.39 -3.68 9.67
N PRO A 117 -10.27 -2.95 9.53
CA PRO A 117 -9.20 -3.37 8.63
C PRO A 117 -8.59 -4.71 9.04
N SER A 118 -7.75 -5.28 8.18
CA SER A 118 -6.95 -6.46 8.52
C SER A 118 -6.20 -6.26 9.86
N GLY A 119 -6.18 -7.29 10.69
CA GLY A 119 -5.51 -7.26 12.00
C GLY A 119 -6.12 -6.31 13.03
N TRP A 120 -7.34 -5.80 12.79
CA TRP A 120 -7.96 -4.84 13.70
C TRP A 120 -8.20 -5.41 15.10
N LYS A 121 -7.71 -4.70 16.12
CA LYS A 121 -8.00 -4.94 17.53
C LYS A 121 -8.45 -3.65 18.20
N SER A 122 -9.40 -3.75 19.13
CA SER A 122 -9.84 -2.61 19.94
C SER A 122 -9.11 -2.63 21.29
N ILE A 123 -7.89 -2.10 21.33
CA ILE A 123 -7.01 -2.15 22.51
C ILE A 123 -6.70 -0.74 23.00
N LYS A 124 -6.69 -0.55 24.31
CA LYS A 124 -6.35 0.72 24.97
C LYS A 124 -5.14 0.57 25.88
N TYR A 125 -4.31 1.61 25.94
CA TYR A 125 -3.21 1.74 26.89
C TYR A 125 -3.19 3.13 27.52
N ASN A 126 -2.92 3.19 28.83
CA ASN A 126 -2.59 4.45 29.51
C ASN A 126 -1.28 5.01 28.92
N GLY A 127 -1.24 6.33 28.70
CA GLY A 127 -0.11 7.03 28.08
C GLY A 127 -0.26 7.30 26.57
N ILE A 128 -1.28 6.72 25.92
CA ILE A 128 -1.64 7.07 24.54
C ILE A 128 -2.75 8.13 24.56
N LYS A 129 -2.58 9.24 23.86
CA LYS A 129 -3.61 10.29 23.75
C LYS A 129 -4.89 9.72 23.14
N GLY A 130 -5.99 9.73 23.90
CA GLY A 130 -7.27 9.11 23.52
C GLY A 130 -7.38 7.62 23.85
N GLY A 131 -6.36 7.04 24.48
CA GLY A 131 -6.33 5.66 25.00
C GLY A 131 -6.16 4.56 23.95
N ASN A 132 -6.74 4.69 22.76
CA ASN A 132 -6.70 3.63 21.74
C ASN A 132 -5.32 3.51 21.10
N LEU A 133 -4.77 2.29 21.03
CA LEU A 133 -3.55 1.99 20.28
C LEU A 133 -3.76 2.20 18.79
N TYR A 134 -4.78 1.53 18.23
CA TYR A 134 -5.04 1.55 16.80
C TYR A 134 -6.12 2.57 16.42
N ASN A 135 -5.81 3.32 15.38
CA ASN A 135 -6.75 4.09 14.59
C ASN A 135 -7.06 3.35 13.29
N ARG A 136 -8.22 3.65 12.71
CA ARG A 136 -8.47 3.39 11.28
C ARG A 136 -7.72 4.47 10.52
N CYS A 137 -6.49 4.15 10.16
CA CYS A 137 -5.58 5.09 9.55
C CYS A 137 -5.89 5.14 8.05
N HIS A 138 -6.23 6.32 7.57
CA HIS A 138 -6.39 6.59 6.16
C HIS A 138 -5.05 6.43 5.43
N LEU A 139 -5.04 5.84 4.24
CA LEU A 139 -3.87 5.90 3.34
C LEU A 139 -3.83 7.27 2.66
N ILE A 140 -4.95 7.71 2.08
CA ILE A 140 -5.19 9.09 1.66
C ILE A 140 -6.15 9.72 2.66
N GLY A 141 -5.64 10.69 3.43
CA GLY A 141 -6.40 11.35 4.49
C GLY A 141 -7.67 12.03 4.00
N PHE A 142 -8.73 12.01 4.84
CA PHE A 142 -10.01 12.69 4.55
C PHE A 142 -9.84 14.14 4.07
N GLN A 143 -8.86 14.87 4.61
CA GLN A 143 -8.61 16.27 4.22
C GLN A 143 -8.12 16.45 2.78
N LEU A 144 -7.61 15.38 2.16
CA LEU A 144 -7.06 15.38 0.80
C LEU A 144 -8.10 14.94 -0.23
N ALA A 145 -8.96 13.97 0.10
CA ALA A 145 -9.85 13.34 -0.88
C ALA A 145 -11.31 13.13 -0.41
N GLY A 146 -11.67 13.56 0.79
CA GLY A 146 -13.06 13.49 1.30
C GLY A 146 -13.58 12.09 1.64
N GLU A 147 -12.79 11.04 1.45
CA GLU A 147 -13.22 9.67 1.69
C GLU A 147 -13.41 9.34 3.19
N ASN A 148 -14.62 8.88 3.53
CA ASN A 148 -14.98 8.43 4.88
C ASN A 148 -14.67 6.94 5.08
N ALA A 149 -15.70 6.07 5.09
CA ALA A 149 -15.62 4.68 5.50
C ALA A 149 -15.17 3.71 4.38
N ASN A 150 -14.24 4.13 3.54
CA ASN A 150 -13.74 3.31 2.44
C ASN A 150 -12.80 2.21 2.95
N LYS A 151 -13.25 0.96 2.85
CA LYS A 151 -12.51 -0.22 3.33
C LYS A 151 -11.16 -0.44 2.64
N ARG A 152 -10.95 0.14 1.44
CA ARG A 152 -9.71 0.05 0.66
C ARG A 152 -8.72 1.17 0.98
N ASN A 153 -9.12 2.13 1.81
CA ASN A 153 -8.34 3.29 2.21
C ASN A 153 -8.03 3.29 3.71
N LEU A 154 -8.38 2.25 4.46
CA LEU A 154 -8.25 2.23 5.93
C LEU A 154 -7.44 1.02 6.39
N ILE A 155 -6.30 1.26 7.03
CA ILE A 155 -5.47 0.23 7.65
C ILE A 155 -5.56 0.28 9.18
N THR A 156 -5.18 -0.82 9.84
CA THR A 156 -4.90 -0.85 11.27
C THR A 156 -3.57 -0.13 11.52
N GLY A 157 -3.62 1.16 11.83
CA GLY A 157 -2.45 2.00 12.09
C GLY A 157 -2.39 2.45 13.53
N THR A 158 -1.21 2.54 14.14
CA THR A 158 -1.09 3.08 15.50
C THR A 158 -1.47 4.56 15.54
N ARG A 159 -1.83 5.04 16.73
CA ARG A 159 -2.04 6.48 16.96
C ARG A 159 -0.81 7.29 16.60
N TYR A 160 0.39 6.76 16.89
CA TYR A 160 1.66 7.39 16.56
C TYR A 160 1.91 7.47 15.05
N LEU A 161 1.69 6.39 14.28
CA LEU A 161 1.73 6.44 12.82
C LEU A 161 0.79 7.52 12.28
N ASN A 162 -0.48 7.47 12.71
CA ASN A 162 -1.52 8.36 12.20
C ASN A 162 -1.22 9.84 12.47
N THR A 163 -0.62 10.18 13.61
CA THR A 163 -0.52 11.60 14.04
C THR A 163 0.89 12.16 14.02
N LYS A 164 1.92 11.31 14.08
CA LYS A 164 3.33 11.71 14.06
C LYS A 164 4.05 11.23 12.79
N GLY A 165 3.62 10.10 12.23
CA GLY A 165 4.14 9.58 10.97
C GLY A 165 3.54 10.29 9.76
N MET A 166 2.23 10.19 9.57
CA MET A 166 1.55 10.58 8.33
C MET A 166 1.09 12.04 8.31
N LEU A 167 0.39 12.47 9.37
CA LEU A 167 -0.29 13.79 9.42
C LEU A 167 0.58 15.00 9.01
N PRO A 168 1.87 15.10 9.39
CA PRO A 168 2.70 16.22 8.93
C PRO A 168 2.81 16.32 7.41
N PHE A 169 2.98 15.18 6.71
CA PHE A 169 3.06 15.14 5.25
C PHE A 169 1.70 15.41 4.60
N GLU A 170 0.63 14.88 5.18
CA GLU A 170 -0.73 15.17 4.72
C GLU A 170 -1.05 16.66 4.81
N ASN A 171 -0.63 17.33 5.89
CA ASN A 171 -0.82 18.77 6.05
C ASN A 171 -0.02 19.57 5.00
N MET A 172 1.25 19.22 4.76
CA MET A 172 2.05 19.90 3.72
C MET A 172 1.37 19.85 2.35
N VAL A 173 0.86 18.67 1.96
CA VAL A 173 0.12 18.50 0.70
C VAL A 173 -1.18 19.31 0.71
N ALA A 174 -1.95 19.24 1.80
CA ALA A 174 -3.22 19.94 1.93
C ALA A 174 -3.06 21.46 1.86
N ASP A 175 -2.06 22.01 2.55
CA ASP A 175 -1.80 23.44 2.61
C ASP A 175 -1.38 23.96 1.23
N TYR A 176 -0.43 23.27 0.56
CA TYR A 176 -0.01 23.60 -0.81
C TYR A 176 -1.20 23.67 -1.78
N VAL A 177 -2.04 22.62 -1.83
CA VAL A 177 -3.19 22.57 -2.75
C VAL A 177 -4.22 23.65 -2.43
N LYS A 178 -4.47 23.96 -1.15
CA LYS A 178 -5.43 24.99 -0.75
C LYS A 178 -4.97 26.40 -1.13
N GLU A 179 -3.70 26.70 -0.91
CA GLU A 179 -3.08 28.01 -1.12
C GLU A 179 -2.87 28.32 -2.60
N THR A 180 -2.50 27.31 -3.38
CA THR A 180 -2.09 27.52 -4.79
C THR A 180 -3.16 27.11 -5.81
N ASN A 181 -4.12 26.27 -5.40
CA ASN A 181 -5.05 25.59 -6.32
C ASN A 181 -4.35 24.67 -7.34
N ASN A 182 -3.11 24.29 -7.08
CA ASN A 182 -2.31 23.36 -7.88
C ASN A 182 -2.57 21.89 -7.48
N HIS A 183 -1.86 20.96 -8.13
CA HIS A 183 -1.97 19.53 -7.93
C HIS A 183 -0.71 18.90 -7.34
N VAL A 184 -0.90 17.81 -6.59
CA VAL A 184 0.17 16.97 -6.06
C VAL A 184 -0.04 15.53 -6.48
N ARG A 185 0.90 14.95 -7.23
CA ARG A 185 0.96 13.51 -7.46
C ARG A 185 1.32 12.84 -6.14
N TYR A 186 0.44 11.99 -5.62
CA TYR A 186 0.53 11.45 -4.27
C TYR A 186 0.21 9.95 -4.25
N ARG A 187 1.07 9.14 -3.63
CA ARG A 187 0.91 7.69 -3.53
C ARG A 187 1.29 7.20 -2.15
N VAL A 188 0.44 6.36 -1.56
CA VAL A 188 0.66 5.75 -0.24
C VAL A 188 0.60 4.24 -0.36
N THR A 189 1.68 3.57 0.02
CA THR A 189 1.82 2.11 -0.08
C THR A 189 1.99 1.49 1.31
N PRO A 190 1.00 0.73 1.81
CA PRO A 190 1.15 0.00 3.06
C PRO A 190 2.11 -1.19 2.91
N ILE A 191 3.01 -1.36 3.87
CA ILE A 191 4.08 -2.36 3.82
C ILE A 191 3.74 -3.53 4.73
N PHE A 192 3.47 -4.71 4.18
CA PHE A 192 3.25 -5.94 4.94
C PHE A 192 4.39 -6.93 4.70
N VAL A 193 4.86 -7.62 5.74
CA VAL A 193 5.86 -8.69 5.58
C VAL A 193 5.16 -10.05 5.62
N GLY A 194 5.33 -10.84 4.56
CA GLY A 194 4.69 -12.16 4.43
C GLY A 194 3.17 -12.12 4.63
N ASN A 195 2.68 -12.92 5.58
CA ASN A 195 1.25 -13.06 5.88
C ASN A 195 0.78 -12.16 7.04
N GLU A 196 1.52 -11.08 7.33
CA GLU A 196 1.12 -10.13 8.37
C GLU A 196 -0.18 -9.42 8.03
N LEU A 197 -1.03 -9.23 9.03
CA LEU A 197 -2.33 -8.56 8.89
C LEU A 197 -2.26 -7.07 9.23
N VAL A 198 -1.24 -6.64 9.96
CA VAL A 198 -0.96 -5.23 10.26
C VAL A 198 0.28 -4.81 9.48
N ALA A 199 0.22 -3.66 8.80
CA ALA A 199 1.36 -3.15 8.06
C ALA A 199 2.49 -2.76 9.02
N ARG A 200 3.75 -3.00 8.66
CA ARG A 200 4.95 -2.53 9.38
C ARG A 200 5.09 -1.01 9.33
N GLY A 201 4.56 -0.40 8.28
CA GLY A 201 4.58 1.04 8.04
C GLY A 201 3.87 1.36 6.73
N VAL A 202 3.97 2.61 6.30
CA VAL A 202 3.54 3.05 4.97
C VAL A 202 4.68 3.82 4.32
N GLN A 203 4.85 3.64 3.02
CA GLN A 203 5.61 4.57 2.21
C GLN A 203 4.68 5.67 1.70
N ILE A 204 5.15 6.92 1.71
CA ILE A 204 4.44 8.06 1.13
C ILE A 204 5.36 8.74 0.13
N GLU A 205 4.87 8.88 -1.09
CA GLU A 205 5.52 9.57 -2.20
C GLU A 205 4.68 10.76 -2.62
N ALA A 206 5.30 11.93 -2.80
CA ALA A 206 4.61 13.13 -3.25
C ALA A 206 5.48 14.01 -4.13
N ILE A 207 4.90 14.59 -5.18
CA ILE A 207 5.51 15.68 -5.96
C ILE A 207 4.43 16.67 -6.44
N SER A 208 4.65 17.97 -6.22
CA SER A 208 3.81 19.03 -6.78
C SER A 208 4.05 19.17 -8.28
N ILE A 209 2.98 19.27 -9.08
CA ILE A 209 3.06 19.10 -10.54
C ILE A 209 3.43 20.42 -11.22
N GLU A 210 2.68 21.48 -10.96
CA GLU A 210 2.76 22.77 -11.66
C GLU A 210 4.10 23.49 -11.42
N ASP A 211 4.72 23.26 -10.26
CA ASP A 211 6.01 23.86 -9.91
C ASP A 211 7.20 22.88 -10.07
N ASN A 212 6.96 21.69 -10.64
CA ASN A 212 7.94 20.61 -10.81
C ASN A 212 8.61 20.17 -9.50
N GLY A 213 7.84 20.06 -8.42
CA GLY A 213 8.31 19.57 -7.13
C GLY A 213 9.10 20.59 -6.31
N LYS A 214 8.96 21.89 -6.59
CA LYS A 214 9.65 22.94 -5.84
C LYS A 214 9.10 23.08 -4.42
N ALA A 215 7.78 23.05 -4.25
CA ALA A 215 7.14 23.15 -2.94
C ALA A 215 6.99 21.78 -2.25
N ILE A 216 6.55 20.77 -2.99
CA ILE A 216 6.33 19.42 -2.46
C ILE A 216 7.16 18.42 -3.26
N LYS A 217 8.11 17.77 -2.59
CA LYS A 217 8.83 16.61 -3.13
C LYS A 217 9.38 15.77 -2.00
N PHE A 218 8.85 14.57 -1.85
CA PHE A 218 9.35 13.65 -0.83
C PHE A 218 9.07 12.17 -1.12
N ASN A 219 9.89 11.33 -0.49
CA ASN A 219 9.71 9.89 -0.40
C ASN A 219 10.14 9.41 0.98
N VAL A 220 9.16 8.96 1.77
CA VAL A 220 9.37 8.65 3.19
C VAL A 220 8.73 7.32 3.57
N TYR A 221 9.33 6.63 4.53
CA TYR A 221 8.75 5.47 5.19
C TYR A 221 8.33 5.83 6.62
N CYS A 222 7.03 5.78 6.90
CA CYS A 222 6.43 6.09 8.19
C CYS A 222 6.16 4.80 8.98
N PHE A 223 6.70 4.69 10.18
CA PHE A 223 6.65 3.48 10.99
C PHE A 223 5.27 3.25 11.61
N ASN A 224 4.71 2.04 11.44
CA ASN A 224 3.51 1.61 12.16
C ASN A 224 3.90 1.05 13.55
N VAL A 225 4.42 1.92 14.39
CA VAL A 225 4.87 1.58 15.75
C VAL A 225 4.18 2.48 16.75
N GLN A 226 4.22 2.12 18.03
CA GLN A 226 3.81 2.98 19.12
C GLN A 226 4.90 2.92 20.19
N PRO A 227 5.49 4.05 20.61
CA PRO A 227 6.46 4.06 21.71
C PRO A 227 5.96 3.27 22.93
N ASN A 228 6.84 2.45 23.49
CA ASN A 228 6.60 1.58 24.65
C ASN A 228 5.59 0.43 24.45
N ILE A 229 5.14 0.19 23.21
CA ILE A 229 4.27 -0.94 22.86
C ILE A 229 4.99 -1.84 21.85
N GLU A 230 4.92 -3.14 22.06
CA GLU A 230 5.28 -4.18 21.10
C GLU A 230 4.02 -4.68 20.40
N ILE A 231 4.09 -4.84 19.08
CA ILE A 231 2.98 -5.27 18.22
C ILE A 231 3.35 -6.60 17.57
N ASP A 232 2.44 -7.57 17.67
CA ASP A 232 2.44 -8.74 16.80
C ASP A 232 1.74 -8.36 15.49
N TYR A 233 2.52 -8.10 14.45
CA TYR A 233 2.00 -7.67 13.14
C TYR A 233 1.24 -8.79 12.41
N LYS A 234 1.42 -10.05 12.81
CA LYS A 234 0.69 -11.19 12.24
C LYS A 234 -0.78 -11.16 12.65
N THR A 235 -1.07 -10.75 13.87
CA THR A 235 -2.41 -10.88 14.47
C THR A 235 -3.05 -9.55 14.88
N GLY A 236 -2.23 -8.51 15.05
CA GLY A 236 -2.60 -7.23 15.65
C GLY A 236 -2.59 -7.22 17.18
N GLU A 237 -2.27 -8.35 17.83
CA GLU A 237 -2.07 -8.39 19.28
C GLU A 237 -0.93 -7.45 19.72
N SER A 238 -0.95 -7.01 20.98
CA SER A 238 0.06 -6.08 21.47
C SER A 238 0.27 -6.20 22.98
N ARG A 239 1.44 -5.78 23.44
CA ARG A 239 1.79 -5.70 24.86
C ARG A 239 2.69 -4.50 25.13
N ARG A 240 2.78 -4.11 26.40
CA ARG A 240 3.80 -3.13 26.82
C ARG A 240 5.19 -3.77 26.70
N LYS A 241 6.17 -2.95 26.33
CA LYS A 241 7.58 -3.29 26.44
C LYS A 241 8.02 -3.27 27.90
#